data_AF-A0A938BL43-F1
#
_entry.id   AF-A0A938BL43-F1
#
_cell.length_a   1.000
_cell.length_b   1.000
_cell.length_c   1.000
_cell.angle_alpha   90.00
_cell.angle_beta   90.00
_cell.angle_gamma   90.00
#
_symmetry.space_group_name_H-M   'P 1'
#
loop_
_entity.id
_entity.type
_entity.pdbx_description
1 polymer ?
#
loop_
_entity_poly.entity_id
_entity_poly.type
_entity_poly.pdbx_seq_one_letter_code
_entity_poly.pdbx_strand_id
1 'polypeptide(L)'
;MVVFPPPVTSSGSPAALELAQKISATIREYQQTHPGVSAGDIGDALRIAAQGRGAARRGPVAAAVVASLVVGVMIALGVMRAASRDSAAGALLPFFAVAVLLLAVLVAVAARRR
;
A
#
# COMPACT_ATOMS: atom_id res chain seq x y z
N MET A 1 -24.07 6.85 -49.03
CA MET A 1 -22.86 7.37 -48.35
C MET A 1 -22.24 6.20 -47.59
N VAL A 2 -21.17 5.60 -48.11
CA VAL A 2 -20.53 4.45 -47.45
C VAL A 2 -19.58 5.02 -46.40
N VAL A 3 -19.99 4.96 -45.14
CA VAL A 3 -19.17 5.37 -44.00
C VAL A 3 -18.17 4.26 -43.75
N PHE A 4 -16.95 4.42 -44.25
CA PHE A 4 -15.84 3.55 -43.89
C PHE A 4 -15.39 3.88 -42.47
N PRO A 5 -15.37 2.92 -41.53
CA PRO A 5 -14.80 3.16 -40.21
C PRO A 5 -13.30 3.49 -40.37
N PRO A 6 -12.76 4.44 -39.59
CA PRO A 6 -11.34 4.76 -39.67
C PRO A 6 -10.52 3.51 -39.31
N PRO A 7 -9.41 3.24 -40.02
CA PRO A 7 -8.52 2.14 -39.68
C PRO A 7 -7.98 2.36 -38.26
N VAL A 8 -8.26 1.41 -37.36
CA VAL A 8 -7.66 1.40 -36.02
C VAL A 8 -6.17 1.11 -36.16
N THR A 9 -5.36 2.15 -36.26
CA THR A 9 -3.91 2.04 -36.20
C THR A 9 -3.52 1.63 -34.78
N SER A 10 -3.40 0.32 -34.53
CA SER A 10 -2.70 -0.19 -33.34
C SER A 10 -1.20 0.07 -33.50
N SER A 11 -0.79 1.34 -33.43
CA SER A 11 0.62 1.76 -33.42
C SER A 11 1.22 1.61 -32.01
N GLY A 12 0.91 0.50 -31.33
CA GLY A 12 1.58 0.15 -30.10
C GLY A 12 2.97 -0.35 -30.44
N SER A 13 4.01 0.14 -29.74
CA SER A 13 5.31 -0.51 -29.80
C SER A 13 5.16 -1.99 -29.40
N PRO A 14 6.04 -2.91 -29.84
CA PRO A 14 6.00 -4.31 -29.42
C PRO A 14 5.94 -4.46 -27.89
N ALA A 15 6.65 -3.59 -27.16
CA ALA A 15 6.61 -3.52 -25.70
C ALA A 15 5.23 -3.12 -25.15
N ALA A 16 4.51 -2.21 -25.82
CA ALA A 16 3.15 -1.83 -25.42
C ALA A 16 2.16 -2.97 -25.61
N LEU A 17 2.31 -3.79 -26.66
CA LEU A 17 1.48 -4.98 -26.89
C LEU A 17 1.73 -6.05 -25.83
N GLU A 18 2.99 -6.32 -25.50
CA GLU A 18 3.36 -7.26 -24.43
C GLU A 18 2.80 -6.80 -23.08
N LEU A 19 2.90 -5.51 -22.78
CA LEU A 19 2.35 -4.92 -21.56
C LEU A 19 0.81 -5.04 -21.53
N ALA A 20 0.13 -4.77 -22.64
CA ALA A 20 -1.32 -4.91 -22.74
C ALA A 20 -1.78 -6.36 -22.51
N GLN A 21 -1.03 -7.34 -23.03
CA GLN A 21 -1.29 -8.76 -22.77
C GLN A 21 -1.14 -9.11 -21.28
N LYS A 22 -0.05 -8.66 -20.64
CA LYS A 22 0.18 -8.87 -19.20
C LYS A 22 -0.93 -8.27 -18.34
N ILE A 23 -1.30 -7.01 -18.60
CA ILE A 23 -2.38 -6.32 -17.88
C ILE A 23 -3.70 -7.08 -18.05
N SER A 24 -4.01 -7.51 -19.27
CA SER A 24 -5.25 -8.26 -19.56
C SER A 24 -5.31 -9.60 -18.82
N ALA A 25 -4.19 -10.32 -18.73
CA ALA A 25 -4.10 -11.57 -17.98
C ALA A 25 -4.34 -11.35 -16.49
N THR A 26 -3.69 -10.35 -15.89
CA THR A 26 -3.87 -10.00 -14.47
C THR A 26 -5.29 -9.58 -14.14
N ILE A 27 -5.93 -8.77 -15.00
CA ILE A 27 -7.33 -8.37 -14.81
C ILE A 27 -8.25 -9.60 -14.80
N ARG A 28 -8.04 -10.53 -15.73
CA ARG A 28 -8.86 -11.74 -15.83
C ARG A 28 -8.70 -12.65 -14.60
N GLU A 29 -7.47 -12.84 -14.13
CA GLU A 29 -7.20 -13.60 -12.90
C GLU A 29 -7.85 -12.94 -11.67
N TYR A 30 -7.78 -11.61 -11.58
CA TYR A 30 -8.42 -10.86 -10.51
C TYR A 30 -9.95 -11.00 -10.54
N GLN A 31 -10.58 -10.96 -11.72
CA GLN A 31 -12.02 -11.17 -11.87
C GLN A 31 -12.45 -12.59 -11.51
N GLN A 32 -11.63 -13.60 -11.79
CA GLN A 32 -11.92 -14.99 -11.40
C GLN A 32 -11.94 -15.17 -9.88
N THR A 33 -11.05 -14.47 -9.18
CA THR A 33 -10.98 -14.48 -7.71
C THR A 33 -11.98 -13.53 -7.05
N HIS A 34 -12.48 -12.53 -7.78
CA HIS A 34 -13.40 -11.50 -7.29
C HIS A 34 -14.58 -11.31 -8.26
N PRO A 35 -15.59 -12.20 -8.24
CA PRO A 35 -16.70 -12.22 -9.21
C PRO A 35 -17.65 -11.00 -9.13
N GLY A 36 -17.48 -10.12 -8.15
CA GLY A 36 -18.24 -8.87 -8.02
C GLY A 36 -17.59 -7.64 -8.65
N VAL A 37 -16.38 -7.77 -9.20
CA VAL A 37 -15.63 -6.65 -9.79
C VAL A 37 -16.16 -6.34 -11.18
N SER A 38 -16.67 -5.13 -11.36
CA SER A 38 -17.20 -4.66 -12.63
C SER A 38 -16.10 -4.11 -13.54
N ALA A 39 -16.41 -3.96 -14.84
CA ALA A 39 -15.53 -3.28 -15.79
C ALA A 39 -15.26 -1.82 -15.39
N GLY A 40 -16.22 -1.17 -14.71
CA GLY A 40 -16.07 0.19 -14.18
C GLY A 40 -14.99 0.25 -13.10
N ASP A 41 -15.00 -0.69 -12.16
CA ASP A 41 -14.03 -0.77 -11.07
C ASP A 41 -12.60 -0.97 -11.59
N ILE A 42 -12.45 -1.78 -12.65
CA ILE A 42 -11.15 -1.99 -13.31
C ILE A 42 -10.68 -0.69 -13.99
N GLY A 43 -11.58 0.01 -14.67
CA GLY A 43 -11.28 1.29 -15.30
C GLY A 43 -10.84 2.36 -14.29
N ASP A 44 -11.54 2.44 -13.15
CA ASP A 44 -11.19 3.35 -12.06
C ASP A 44 -9.85 2.97 -11.40
N ALA A 45 -9.61 1.67 -11.17
CA ALA A 45 -8.33 1.18 -10.65
C ALA A 45 -7.15 1.51 -11.59
N LEU A 46 -7.31 1.31 -12.91
CA LEU A 46 -6.30 1.68 -13.90
C LEU A 46 -6.05 3.19 -13.93
N ARG A 47 -7.11 4.00 -13.80
CA ARG A 47 -7.00 5.46 -13.70
C ARG A 47 -6.24 5.89 -12.45
N ILE A 48 -6.55 5.30 -11.29
CA ILE A 48 -5.83 5.54 -10.03
C ILE A 48 -4.36 5.13 -10.16
N ALA A 49 -4.08 3.96 -10.75
CA ALA A 49 -2.72 3.48 -10.97
C ALA A 49 -1.92 4.41 -11.91
N ALA A 50 -2.55 4.91 -12.97
CA ALA A 50 -1.95 5.86 -13.89
C ALA A 50 -1.66 7.22 -13.22
N GLN A 51 -2.59 7.71 -12.37
CA GLN A 51 -2.44 8.96 -11.60
C GLN A 51 -1.44 8.84 -10.44
N GLY A 52 -1.25 7.64 -9.89
CA GLY A 52 -0.30 7.36 -8.81
C GLY A 52 1.16 7.71 -9.14
N ARG A 53 1.51 7.85 -10.44
CA ARG A 53 2.83 8.36 -10.86
C ARG A 53 3.07 9.85 -10.54
N GLY A 54 2.03 10.61 -10.20
CA GLY A 54 2.14 12.01 -9.76
C GLY A 54 2.19 12.22 -8.23
N ALA A 55 1.84 11.20 -7.43
CA ALA A 55 1.76 11.34 -5.97
C ALA A 55 3.11 11.19 -5.25
N ALA A 56 4.20 10.89 -5.96
CA ALA A 56 5.56 10.90 -5.43
C ALA A 56 6.09 12.31 -5.09
N ARG A 57 5.25 13.35 -5.19
CA ARG A 57 5.55 14.71 -4.68
C ARG A 57 4.80 15.08 -3.41
N ARG A 58 4.20 14.13 -2.67
CA ARG A 58 3.83 14.34 -1.26
C ARG A 58 4.98 13.95 -0.33
N GLY A 59 6.04 14.75 -0.41
CA GLY A 59 7.00 15.09 0.65
C GLY A 59 7.86 13.97 1.25
N PRO A 60 9.17 14.21 1.50
CA PRO A 60 10.04 13.30 2.26
C PRO A 60 9.47 12.93 3.65
N VAL A 61 8.48 13.68 4.14
CA VAL A 61 7.76 13.45 5.39
C VAL A 61 6.87 12.20 5.36
N ALA A 62 6.17 11.90 4.25
CA ALA A 62 5.30 10.71 4.20
C ALA A 62 6.13 9.42 4.15
N ALA A 63 7.22 9.44 3.39
CA ALA A 63 8.19 8.34 3.37
C ALA A 63 8.88 8.15 4.73
N ALA A 64 9.24 9.25 5.41
CA ALA A 64 9.82 9.20 6.75
C ALA A 64 8.83 8.65 7.80
N VAL A 65 7.54 8.99 7.70
CA VAL A 65 6.49 8.46 8.59
C VAL A 65 6.27 6.97 8.38
N VAL A 66 6.26 6.50 7.14
CA VAL A 66 6.14 5.06 6.86
C VAL A 66 7.40 4.32 7.31
N ALA A 67 8.58 4.87 7.05
CA ALA A 67 9.84 4.27 7.49
C ALA A 67 9.94 4.19 9.02
N SER A 68 9.55 5.25 9.74
CA SER A 68 9.56 5.23 11.22
C SER A 68 8.52 4.27 11.79
N LEU A 69 7.36 4.11 11.14
CA LEU A 69 6.37 3.11 11.53
C LEU A 69 6.92 1.69 11.36
N VAL A 70 7.57 1.38 10.24
CA VAL A 70 8.16 0.06 9.96
C VAL A 70 9.28 -0.26 10.96
N VAL A 71 10.15 0.71 11.24
CA VAL A 71 11.23 0.54 12.24
C VAL A 71 10.64 0.34 13.64
N GLY A 72 9.61 1.11 14.02
CA GLY A 72 8.92 0.96 15.29
C GLY A 72 8.27 -0.42 15.45
N VAL A 73 7.62 -0.93 14.40
CA VAL A 73 7.00 -2.27 14.40
C VAL A 73 8.07 -3.37 14.48
N MET A 74 9.19 -3.23 13.77
CA MET A 74 10.30 -4.19 13.83
C MET A 74 10.95 -4.24 15.21
N ILE A 75 11.17 -3.09 15.85
CA ILE A 75 11.70 -3.03 17.21
C ILE A 75 10.69 -3.63 18.21
N ALA A 76 9.41 -3.29 18.10
CA ALA A 76 8.37 -3.84 18.97
C ALA A 76 8.25 -5.37 18.84
N LEU A 77 8.27 -5.91 17.62
CA LEU A 77 8.25 -7.35 17.38
C LEU A 77 9.53 -8.03 17.88
N GLY A 78 10.70 -7.40 17.71
CA GLY A 78 11.97 -7.89 18.22
C GLY A 78 11.99 -7.99 19.75
N VAL A 79 11.55 -6.92 20.43
CA VAL A 79 11.43 -6.87 21.90
C VAL A 79 10.39 -7.89 22.40
N MET A 80 9.24 -8.02 21.74
CA MET A 80 8.22 -9.00 22.11
C MET A 80 8.70 -10.45 21.94
N ARG A 81 9.53 -10.71 20.92
CA ARG A 81 10.11 -12.04 20.68
C ARG A 81 11.27 -12.36 21.64
N ALA A 82 12.05 -11.35 22.04
CA ALA A 82 13.06 -11.50 23.08
C ALA A 82 12.41 -11.72 24.45
N ALA A 83 11.40 -10.92 24.81
CA ALA A 83 10.66 -11.04 26.06
C ALA A 83 9.91 -12.37 26.20
N SER A 84 9.41 -12.94 25.10
CA SER A 84 8.75 -14.26 25.11
C SER A 84 9.71 -15.43 25.23
N ARG A 85 11.02 -15.23 24.99
CA ARG A 85 12.04 -16.25 25.30
C ARG A 85 12.44 -16.26 26.78
N ASP A 86 12.36 -15.11 27.45
CA ASP A 86 12.79 -14.95 28.85
C ASP A 86 11.63 -14.94 29.86
N SER A 87 10.38 -15.16 29.42
CA SER A 87 9.21 -15.18 30.31
C SER A 87 9.07 -16.48 31.09
N ALA A 88 10.06 -16.74 31.96
CA ALA A 88 9.90 -17.50 33.20
C ALA A 88 9.94 -16.59 34.45
N ALA A 89 10.15 -15.27 34.33
CA ALA A 89 10.16 -14.38 35.49
C ALA A 89 9.66 -12.95 35.21
N GLY A 90 8.57 -12.54 35.87
CA GLY A 90 8.37 -11.14 36.27
C GLY A 90 7.38 -10.30 35.44
N ALA A 91 6.09 -10.49 35.67
CA ALA A 91 4.94 -9.87 35.00
C ALA A 91 4.77 -8.32 35.15
N LEU A 92 5.77 -7.56 35.58
CA LEU A 92 5.65 -6.11 35.86
C LEU A 92 6.25 -5.20 34.78
N LEU A 93 7.22 -5.69 33.99
CA LEU A 93 7.83 -4.93 32.89
C LEU A 93 6.91 -4.64 31.67
N PRO A 94 5.97 -5.51 31.25
CA PRO A 94 5.17 -5.23 30.05
C PRO A 94 4.20 -4.07 30.24
N PHE A 95 3.75 -3.81 31.48
CA PHE A 95 2.85 -2.70 31.79
C PHE A 95 3.52 -1.34 31.56
N PHE A 96 4.78 -1.19 31.97
CA PHE A 96 5.55 0.04 31.74
C PHE A 96 5.81 0.29 30.25
N ALA A 97 6.14 -0.76 29.48
CA ALA A 97 6.33 -0.63 28.04
C ALA A 97 5.05 -0.16 27.33
N VAL A 98 3.89 -0.72 27.69
CA VAL A 98 2.59 -0.30 27.15
C VAL A 98 2.24 1.14 27.58
N ALA A 99 2.49 1.51 28.84
CA ALA A 99 2.24 2.85 29.33
C ALA A 99 3.10 3.92 28.61
N VAL A 100 4.39 3.64 28.39
CA VAL A 100 5.29 4.54 27.65
C VAL A 100 4.87 4.65 26.18
N LEU A 101 4.47 3.55 25.55
CA LEU A 101 3.96 3.55 24.17
C LEU A 101 2.69 4.41 24.04
N LEU A 102 1.73 4.24 24.95
CA LEU A 102 0.51 5.03 24.99
C LEU A 102 0.81 6.52 25.19
N LEU A 103 1.73 6.85 26.10
CA LEU A 103 2.15 8.24 26.33
C LEU A 103 2.79 8.85 25.08
N ALA A 104 3.67 8.12 24.40
CA ALA A 104 4.32 8.58 23.17
C ALA A 104 3.30 8.85 22.04
N VAL A 105 2.32 7.97 21.88
CA VAL A 105 1.22 8.14 20.91
C VAL A 105 0.39 9.39 21.25
N LEU A 106 0.07 9.59 22.53
CA LEU A 106 -0.75 10.71 22.98
C LEU A 106 -0.05 12.05 22.76
N VAL A 107 1.26 12.12 23.03
CA VAL A 107 2.11 13.30 22.75
C VAL A 107 2.19 13.56 21.24
N ALA A 108 2.37 12.53 20.41
CA ALA A 108 2.41 12.68 18.96
C ALA A 108 1.08 13.18 18.38
N VAL A 109 -0.05 12.74 18.93
CA VAL A 109 -1.38 13.22 18.53
C VAL A 109 -1.60 14.67 18.98
N ALA A 110 -1.19 15.04 20.20
CA ALA A 110 -1.30 16.40 20.71
C ALA A 110 -0.44 17.40 19.90
N ALA A 111 0.79 17.00 19.53
CA ALA A 111 1.68 17.80 18.70
C ALA A 111 1.16 18.00 17.26
N ARG A 112 0.32 17.08 16.75
CA ARG A 112 -0.33 17.19 15.44
C ARG A 112 -1.57 18.08 15.41
N ARG A 113 -2.17 18.37 16.57
CA ARG A 113 -3.40 19.17 16.70
C ARG A 113 -3.15 20.65 16.96
N ARG A 114 -1.92 21.03 17.30
CA ARG A 114 -1.46 22.43 17.35
C ARG A 114 -0.85 22.81 16.01
#